data_AF-A0A7D6C9K5-F1
#
_entry.id   AF-A0A7D6C9K5-F1
#
_cell.length_a   1.000
_cell.length_b   1.000
_cell.length_c   1.000
_cell.angle_alpha   90.00
_cell.angle_beta   90.00
_cell.angle_gamma   90.00
#
_symmetry.space_group_name_H-M   'P 1'
#
loop_
_entity.id
_entity.type
_entity.pdbx_description
1 polymer ?
#
loop_
_entity_poly.entity_id
_entity_poly.type
_entity_poly.pdbx_seq_one_letter_code
_entity_poly.pdbx_strand_id
1 'polypeptide(L)'
;MSLTARDLMCTDHCVVETDSAPPDRADELTLGVDERGTPRWVVGPGGRGPALLVAASTPVDELLTSNALVRLLDEHLPALVVVDDSGRPVGVVPAEALGEQLLRQLDGDKWAAYGTDVLAPPDPGVMGDPLLAGRLRPPTAPIRIFCAYCGALNHLDEFPEPDRDCAAGGHRLEPDWR
;
A
#
# COMPACT_ATOMS: atom_id res chain seq x y z
N MET A 1 10.63 -15.88 -13.00
CA MET A 1 10.20 -15.73 -11.60
C MET A 1 9.54 -14.37 -11.50
N SER A 2 8.38 -14.26 -10.84
CA SER A 2 7.78 -12.94 -10.59
C SER A 2 8.61 -12.19 -9.55
N LEU A 3 8.72 -10.87 -9.69
CA LEU A 3 9.29 -10.01 -8.65
C LEU A 3 8.40 -10.06 -7.41
N THR A 4 9.00 -10.06 -6.23
CA THR A 4 8.29 -10.04 -4.94
C THR A 4 8.52 -8.73 -4.20
N ALA A 5 7.72 -8.47 -3.16
CA ALA A 5 7.91 -7.31 -2.29
C ALA A 5 9.35 -7.25 -1.72
N ARG A 6 9.95 -8.41 -1.40
CA ARG A 6 11.35 -8.51 -0.98
C ARG A 6 12.34 -8.00 -2.02
N ASP A 7 12.06 -8.21 -3.31
CA ASP A 7 12.97 -7.81 -4.39
C ASP A 7 12.94 -6.30 -4.64
N LEU A 8 11.84 -5.62 -4.27
CA LEU A 8 11.69 -4.17 -4.39
C LEU A 8 11.96 -3.39 -3.10
N MET A 9 12.02 -4.08 -1.95
CA MET A 9 12.15 -3.39 -0.68
C MET A 9 13.52 -2.73 -0.53
N CYS A 10 13.56 -1.57 0.12
CA CYS A 10 14.77 -0.99 0.65
C CYS A 10 14.84 -1.20 2.17
N THR A 11 16.06 -1.27 2.68
CA THR A 11 16.36 -1.31 4.12
C THR A 11 16.96 0.00 4.63
N ASP A 12 17.28 0.92 3.71
CA ASP A 12 17.77 2.27 4.02
C ASP A 12 16.58 3.20 4.27
N HIS A 13 15.96 3.04 5.43
CA HIS A 13 14.88 3.88 5.93
C HIS A 13 15.10 4.15 7.42
N CYS A 14 14.60 5.28 7.90
CA CYS A 14 14.65 5.61 9.32
C CYS A 14 13.59 4.79 10.07
N VAL A 15 13.93 4.28 11.26
CA VAL A 15 12.96 3.64 12.16
C VAL A 15 12.93 4.44 13.46
N VAL A 16 11.75 4.90 13.85
CA VAL A 16 11.56 5.70 15.06
C VAL A 16 10.58 4.98 15.98
N GLU A 17 11.03 4.68 17.20
CA GLU A 17 10.16 4.19 18.27
C GLU A 17 9.37 5.35 18.87
N THR A 18 8.05 5.32 18.75
CA THR A 18 7.16 6.38 19.23
C THR A 18 5.69 5.93 19.26
N ASP A 19 4.98 6.34 20.30
CA ASP A 19 3.52 6.24 20.39
C ASP A 19 2.79 7.50 19.86
N SER A 20 3.56 8.48 19.36
CA SER A 20 3.00 9.72 18.81
C SER A 20 2.52 9.53 17.37
N ALA A 21 1.57 10.38 16.98
CA ALA A 21 1.12 10.47 15.60
C ALA A 21 2.30 10.80 14.65
N PRO A 22 2.26 10.33 13.39
CA PRO A 22 3.26 10.67 12.38
C PRO A 22 3.29 12.19 12.13
N PRO A 23 4.48 12.77 11.86
CA PRO A 23 4.54 14.10 11.27
C PRO A 23 3.84 14.10 9.90
N ASP A 24 3.46 15.28 9.39
CA ASP A 24 2.79 15.37 8.08
C ASP A 24 3.71 14.95 6.92
N ARG A 25 5.01 15.24 7.03
CA ARG A 25 6.05 14.90 6.03
C ARG A 25 7.40 14.65 6.70
N ALA A 26 8.28 13.96 5.98
CA ALA A 26 9.69 13.77 6.34
C ALA A 26 10.58 13.84 5.09
N ASP A 27 11.84 14.25 5.24
CA ASP A 27 12.79 14.32 4.11
C ASP A 27 13.20 12.93 3.60
N GLU A 28 13.13 11.93 4.47
CA GLU A 28 13.49 10.54 4.20
C GLU A 28 12.35 9.61 4.64
N LEU A 29 12.26 8.43 4.02
CA LEU A 29 11.29 7.42 4.43
C LEU A 29 11.54 7.00 5.88
N THR A 30 10.52 7.16 6.71
CA THR A 30 10.56 6.88 8.14
C THR A 30 9.39 5.98 8.53
N LEU A 31 9.71 4.87 9.19
CA LEU A 31 8.77 3.92 9.77
C LEU A 31 8.62 4.19 11.27
N GLY A 32 7.42 4.55 11.70
CA GLY A 32 7.08 4.66 13.10
C GLY A 32 6.66 3.32 13.68
N VAL A 33 7.30 2.91 14.76
CA VAL A 33 6.99 1.68 15.50
C VAL A 33 6.66 1.99 16.95
N ASP A 34 5.81 1.17 17.58
CA ASP A 34 5.60 1.26 19.03
C ASP A 34 6.74 0.61 19.83
N GLU A 35 6.68 0.67 21.16
CA GLU A 35 7.66 0.06 22.09
C GLU A 35 7.89 -1.45 21.86
N ARG A 36 6.99 -2.13 21.15
CA ARG A 36 7.09 -3.57 20.82
C ARG A 36 7.69 -3.81 19.43
N GLY A 37 8.06 -2.75 18.72
CA GLY A 37 8.52 -2.80 17.33
C GLY A 37 7.37 -3.01 16.34
N THR A 38 6.12 -2.76 16.73
CA THR A 38 4.94 -2.93 15.87
C THR A 38 4.82 -1.72 14.93
N PRO A 39 4.79 -1.92 13.59
CA PRO A 39 4.55 -0.84 12.65
C PRO A 39 3.23 -0.10 12.90
N ARG A 40 3.28 1.23 13.00
CA ARG A 40 2.08 2.08 13.19
C ARG A 40 1.80 2.97 11.99
N TRP A 41 2.83 3.62 11.47
CA TRP A 41 2.70 4.56 10.37
C TRP A 41 3.98 4.60 9.54
N VAL A 42 3.88 5.14 8.33
CA VAL A 42 5.01 5.47 7.47
C VAL A 42 4.88 6.92 7.03
N VAL A 43 6.00 7.62 6.93
CA VAL A 43 6.06 9.00 6.43
C VAL A 43 7.26 9.16 5.51
N GLY A 44 7.13 9.99 4.49
CA GLY A 44 8.22 10.32 3.58
C GLY A 44 7.98 11.68 2.92
N PRO A 45 8.71 11.99 1.84
CA PRO A 45 8.59 13.27 1.15
C PRO A 45 7.19 13.54 0.58
N GLY A 46 6.50 12.47 0.18
CA GLY A 46 5.15 12.52 -0.39
C GLY A 46 4.04 12.80 0.63
N GLY A 47 4.27 12.57 1.92
CA GLY A 47 3.23 12.64 2.94
C GLY A 47 3.37 11.56 4.00
N ARG A 48 2.30 11.35 4.77
CA ARG A 48 2.18 10.28 5.75
C ARG A 48 1.09 9.28 5.37
N GLY A 49 1.16 8.10 5.95
CA GLY A 49 0.09 7.10 5.86
C GLY A 49 0.19 6.05 6.95
N PRO A 50 -0.88 5.27 7.20
CA PRO A 50 -0.80 4.07 8.01
C PRO A 50 0.26 3.08 7.49
N ALA A 51 0.84 2.32 8.41
CA ALA A 51 1.66 1.17 8.04
C ALA A 51 0.76 0.09 7.42
N LEU A 52 0.89 -0.13 6.12
CA LEU A 52 0.27 -1.23 5.38
C LEU A 52 1.28 -2.36 5.23
N LEU A 53 0.99 -3.51 5.83
CA LEU A 53 1.93 -4.62 5.92
C LEU A 53 1.63 -5.65 4.83
N VAL A 54 2.67 -6.02 4.08
CA VAL A 54 2.65 -7.08 3.07
C VAL A 54 3.76 -8.10 3.35
N ALA A 55 3.52 -9.36 3.00
CA ALA A 55 4.53 -10.39 3.19
C ALA A 55 5.70 -10.18 2.21
N ALA A 56 6.92 -10.48 2.65
CA ALA A 56 8.11 -10.40 1.79
C ALA A 56 8.00 -11.25 0.52
N SER A 57 7.26 -12.35 0.58
CA SER A 57 6.99 -13.25 -0.54
C SER A 57 5.86 -12.82 -1.47
N THR A 58 5.11 -11.75 -1.14
CA THR A 58 3.99 -11.29 -1.95
C THR A 58 4.46 -10.87 -3.35
N PRO A 59 3.92 -11.45 -4.43
CA PRO A 59 4.28 -11.05 -5.79
C PRO A 59 3.89 -9.60 -6.09
N VAL A 60 4.75 -8.87 -6.78
CA VAL A 60 4.52 -7.45 -7.11
C VAL A 60 3.39 -7.30 -8.11
N ASP A 61 3.28 -8.19 -9.07
CA ASP A 61 2.17 -8.23 -10.03
C ASP A 61 0.83 -8.35 -9.31
N GLU A 62 0.75 -9.18 -8.27
CA GLU A 62 -0.44 -9.30 -7.42
C GLU A 62 -0.79 -7.98 -6.72
N LEU A 63 0.20 -7.29 -6.13
CA LEU A 63 0.01 -5.97 -5.51
C LEU A 63 -0.56 -4.96 -6.52
N LEU A 64 0.04 -4.90 -7.71
CA LEU A 64 -0.31 -3.93 -8.75
C LEU A 64 -1.65 -4.23 -9.44
N THR A 65 -2.20 -5.44 -9.31
CA THR A 65 -3.59 -5.71 -9.73
C THR A 65 -4.63 -5.09 -8.80
N SER A 66 -4.25 -4.64 -7.60
CA SER A 66 -5.20 -4.02 -6.67
C SER A 66 -5.49 -2.56 -7.05
N ASN A 67 -6.70 -2.30 -7.56
CA ASN A 67 -7.18 -0.94 -7.79
C ASN A 67 -7.12 -0.06 -6.53
N ALA A 68 -7.38 -0.65 -5.35
CA ALA A 68 -7.28 0.06 -4.10
C ALA A 68 -5.82 0.48 -3.82
N LEU A 69 -4.82 -0.39 -4.00
CA LEU A 69 -3.41 0.03 -3.86
C LEU A 69 -3.06 1.14 -4.85
N VAL A 70 -3.46 1.03 -6.11
CA VAL A 70 -3.17 2.04 -7.13
C VAL A 70 -3.74 3.40 -6.72
N ARG A 71 -4.97 3.43 -6.18
CA ARG A 71 -5.56 4.64 -5.61
C ARG A 71 -4.79 5.16 -4.41
N LEU A 72 -4.33 4.28 -3.52
CA LEU A 72 -3.52 4.70 -2.37
C LEU A 72 -2.19 5.33 -2.79
N LEU A 73 -1.56 4.81 -3.85
CA LEU A 73 -0.35 5.40 -4.43
C LEU A 73 -0.63 6.78 -5.05
N ASP A 74 -1.78 6.95 -5.70
CA ASP A 74 -2.26 8.25 -6.22
C ASP A 74 -2.56 9.24 -5.08
N GLU A 75 -3.13 8.74 -3.98
CA GLU A 75 -3.39 9.46 -2.73
C GLU A 75 -2.13 9.59 -1.83
N HIS A 76 -0.92 9.49 -2.42
CA HIS A 76 0.37 9.76 -1.77
C HIS A 76 0.78 8.81 -0.62
N LEU A 77 0.31 7.56 -0.61
CA LEU A 77 0.88 6.52 0.26
C LEU A 77 2.42 6.49 0.12
N PRO A 78 3.21 6.68 1.19
CA PRO A 78 4.66 6.80 1.04
C PRO A 78 5.36 5.47 0.72
N ALA A 79 4.92 4.37 1.35
CA ALA A 79 5.50 3.05 1.15
C ALA A 79 4.61 1.94 1.71
N LEU A 80 4.86 0.70 1.29
CA LEU A 80 4.39 -0.51 1.95
C LEU A 80 5.43 -1.01 2.95
N VAL A 81 5.01 -1.50 4.10
CA VAL A 81 5.89 -2.16 5.07
C VAL A 81 5.99 -3.64 4.72
N VAL A 82 7.21 -4.12 4.50
CA VAL A 82 7.46 -5.54 4.22
C VAL A 82 7.73 -6.26 5.51
N VAL A 83 7.01 -7.37 5.74
CA VAL A 83 7.22 -8.23 6.90
C VAL A 83 7.69 -9.63 6.55
N ASP A 84 8.44 -10.24 7.47
CA ASP A 84 8.77 -11.66 7.41
C ASP A 84 7.57 -12.55 7.79
N ASP A 85 7.78 -13.87 7.74
CA ASP A 85 6.75 -14.86 8.08
C ASP A 85 6.31 -14.79 9.55
N SER A 86 7.11 -14.18 10.43
CA SER A 86 6.79 -13.93 11.83
C SER A 86 6.01 -12.61 12.04
N GLY A 87 5.84 -11.82 10.98
CA GLY A 87 5.16 -10.53 11.01
C GLY A 87 6.04 -9.35 11.45
N ARG A 88 7.36 -9.53 11.52
CA ARG A 88 8.30 -8.44 11.87
C ARG A 88 8.65 -7.62 10.63
N PRO A 89 8.75 -6.28 10.74
CA PRO A 89 9.20 -5.44 9.63
C PRO A 89 10.65 -5.78 9.25
N VAL A 90 10.88 -5.98 7.96
CA VAL A 90 12.21 -6.30 7.38
C VAL A 90 12.64 -5.32 6.30
N GLY A 91 11.77 -4.38 5.91
CA GLY A 91 12.02 -3.37 4.91
C GLY A 91 10.76 -2.60 4.56
N VAL A 92 10.89 -1.65 3.65
CA VAL A 92 9.75 -0.94 3.05
C VAL A 92 9.86 -0.98 1.53
N VAL A 93 8.74 -1.06 0.81
CA VAL A 93 8.70 -0.82 -0.64
C VAL A 93 8.25 0.61 -0.85
N PRO A 94 9.14 1.52 -1.31
CA PRO A 94 8.76 2.90 -1.62
C PRO A 94 7.66 2.96 -2.68
N ALA A 95 6.78 3.95 -2.58
CA ALA A 95 5.74 4.20 -3.57
C ALA A 95 6.31 4.41 -4.97
N GLU A 96 7.46 5.07 -5.07
CA GLU A 96 8.17 5.31 -6.32
C GLU A 96 8.58 4.01 -6.99
N ALA A 97 9.07 3.03 -6.21
CA ALA A 97 9.44 1.71 -6.72
C ALA A 97 8.24 0.93 -7.26
N LEU A 98 7.07 1.04 -6.60
CA LEU A 98 5.82 0.45 -7.09
C LEU A 98 5.33 1.16 -8.35
N GLY A 99 5.38 2.49 -8.39
CA GLY A 99 5.03 3.30 -9.56
C GLY A 99 5.89 2.97 -10.77
N GLU A 100 7.20 2.79 -10.58
CA GLU A 100 8.11 2.33 -11.64
C GLU A 100 7.74 0.94 -12.18
N GLN A 101 7.36 0.00 -11.30
CA GLN A 101 6.94 -1.33 -11.78
C GLN A 101 5.62 -1.28 -12.53
N LEU A 102 4.66 -0.47 -12.07
CA LEU A 102 3.39 -0.26 -12.76
C LEU A 102 3.61 0.35 -14.15
N LEU A 103 4.50 1.33 -14.25
CA LEU A 103 4.95 1.91 -15.52
C LEU A 103 5.53 0.88 -16.48
N ARG A 104 6.38 -0.03 -15.98
CA ARG A 104 6.96 -1.11 -16.78
C ARG A 104 5.91 -2.10 -17.27
N GLN A 105 4.83 -2.32 -16.50
CA GLN A 105 3.73 -3.19 -16.89
C GLN A 105 2.76 -2.54 -17.90
N LEU A 106 2.60 -1.23 -17.85
CA LEU A 106 1.65 -0.49 -18.69
C LEU A 106 2.24 0.01 -20.02
N ASP A 107 3.46 -0.41 -20.38
CA ASP A 107 4.25 0.11 -21.51
C ASP A 107 4.45 1.64 -21.42
N GLY A 108 5.07 2.13 -20.33
CA GLY A 108 5.81 3.41 -20.23
C GLY A 108 5.05 4.73 -20.35
N ASP A 109 4.09 4.85 -21.26
CA ASP A 109 3.45 6.11 -21.66
C ASP A 109 2.13 6.39 -20.92
N LYS A 110 1.63 5.45 -20.11
CA LYS A 110 0.28 5.52 -19.52
C LYS A 110 0.21 6.07 -18.09
N TRP A 111 1.33 6.21 -17.38
CA TRP A 111 1.33 6.73 -16.01
C TRP A 111 1.16 8.24 -15.94
N ALA A 112 1.73 8.99 -16.90
CA ALA A 112 1.54 10.43 -16.98
C ALA A 112 0.06 10.82 -17.19
N ALA A 113 -0.77 9.90 -17.70
CA ALA A 113 -2.21 10.09 -17.86
C ALA A 113 -3.01 9.89 -16.57
N TYR A 114 -2.47 9.19 -15.56
CA TYR A 114 -3.16 8.99 -14.28
C TYR A 114 -3.12 10.22 -13.36
N GLY A 115 -2.25 11.19 -13.65
CA GLY A 115 -2.01 12.36 -12.79
C GLY A 115 -2.63 13.69 -13.22
N THR A 116 -3.35 13.81 -14.35
CA THR A 116 -3.96 15.12 -14.72
C THR A 116 -5.16 15.12 -15.65
N ASP A 117 -5.57 14.01 -16.25
CA ASP A 117 -6.81 13.98 -17.03
C ASP A 117 -7.74 12.93 -16.44
N VAL A 118 -8.95 13.37 -16.08
CA VAL A 118 -10.09 12.49 -15.82
C VAL A 118 -10.13 11.51 -16.99
N LEU A 119 -9.81 10.23 -16.73
CA LEU A 119 -10.08 9.15 -17.67
C LEU A 119 -11.49 9.37 -18.16
N ALA A 120 -11.63 9.78 -19.44
CA ALA A 120 -12.94 9.82 -20.07
C ALA A 120 -13.55 8.44 -19.81
N PRO A 121 -14.81 8.37 -19.31
CA PRO A 121 -15.44 7.10 -19.03
C PRO A 121 -15.26 6.22 -20.26
N PRO A 122 -14.84 4.95 -20.09
CA PRO A 122 -14.59 4.06 -21.21
C PRO A 122 -15.79 4.13 -22.14
N ASP A 123 -15.52 4.32 -23.43
CA ASP A 123 -16.55 4.36 -24.47
C ASP A 123 -17.46 3.14 -24.24
N PRO A 124 -18.78 3.32 -23.98
CA PRO A 124 -19.66 2.21 -23.62
C PRO A 124 -19.74 1.12 -24.69
N GLY A 125 -19.14 1.35 -25.87
CA GLY A 125 -18.97 0.37 -26.94
C GLY A 125 -17.72 -0.53 -26.84
N VAL A 126 -16.71 -0.23 -26.02
CA VAL A 126 -15.52 -1.09 -25.83
C VAL A 126 -15.74 -1.97 -24.60
N MET A 127 -16.73 -2.84 -24.70
CA MET A 127 -16.86 -3.98 -23.81
C MET A 127 -15.68 -4.90 -24.14
N GLY A 128 -14.66 -4.91 -23.27
CA GLY A 128 -13.51 -5.80 -23.38
C GLY A 128 -13.97 -7.24 -23.64
N ASP A 129 -13.15 -8.02 -24.36
CA ASP A 129 -13.47 -9.40 -24.76
C ASP A 129 -14.09 -10.16 -23.56
N PRO A 130 -15.36 -10.60 -23.65
CA PRO A 130 -16.04 -11.28 -22.55
C PRO A 130 -15.37 -12.62 -22.16
N LEU A 131 -14.43 -13.13 -22.97
CA LEU A 131 -13.59 -14.28 -22.64
C LEU A 131 -12.34 -13.91 -21.82
N LEU A 132 -11.97 -12.63 -21.73
CA LEU A 132 -10.95 -12.08 -20.83
C LEU A 132 -11.55 -11.61 -19.49
N ALA A 133 -12.64 -12.24 -19.04
CA ALA A 133 -13.19 -12.03 -17.70
C ALA A 133 -12.30 -12.67 -16.61
N GLY A 134 -11.07 -12.20 -16.49
CA GLY A 134 -10.23 -12.49 -15.33
C GLY A 134 -10.84 -11.82 -14.10
N ARG A 135 -11.18 -12.60 -13.07
CA ARG A 135 -11.46 -12.02 -11.76
C ARG A 135 -10.14 -11.59 -11.15
N LEU A 136 -10.10 -10.37 -10.61
CA LEU A 136 -9.04 -9.97 -9.68
C LEU A 136 -8.93 -11.06 -8.61
N ARG A 137 -7.75 -11.68 -8.50
CA ARG A 137 -7.49 -12.61 -7.41
C ARG A 137 -7.14 -11.75 -6.20
N PRO A 138 -7.76 -12.00 -5.04
CA PRO A 138 -7.28 -11.40 -3.81
C PRO A 138 -5.82 -11.82 -3.61
N PRO A 139 -5.00 -10.96 -2.99
CA PRO A 139 -3.65 -11.32 -2.66
C PRO A 139 -3.55 -12.65 -1.92
N THR A 140 -2.52 -13.42 -2.25
CA THR A 140 -2.25 -14.75 -1.68
C THR A 140 -1.96 -14.70 -0.18
N ALA A 141 -1.54 -13.54 0.32
CA ALA A 141 -1.42 -13.24 1.74
C ALA A 141 -2.30 -12.02 2.10
N PRO A 142 -3.02 -12.05 3.24
CA PRO A 142 -3.85 -10.93 3.65
C PRO A 142 -2.99 -9.69 3.94
N ILE A 143 -3.44 -8.54 3.47
CA ILE A 143 -2.89 -7.24 3.82
C ILE A 143 -3.24 -6.97 5.29
N ARG A 144 -2.30 -6.40 6.04
CA ARG A 144 -2.54 -6.11 7.46
C ARG A 144 -2.35 -4.64 7.75
N ILE A 145 -3.16 -4.12 8.66
CA ILE A 145 -3.10 -2.74 9.13
C ILE A 145 -3.46 -2.69 10.61
N PHE A 146 -2.78 -1.84 11.37
CA PHE A 146 -3.13 -1.59 12.76
C PHE A 146 -4.08 -0.40 12.86
N CYS A 147 -5.15 -0.53 13.65
CA CYS A 147 -6.03 0.58 13.94
C CYS A 147 -5.27 1.63 14.76
N ALA A 148 -5.21 2.88 14.29
CA ALA A 148 -4.56 3.97 15.00
C ALA A 148 -5.25 4.30 16.35
N TYR A 149 -6.55 4.02 16.48
CA TYR A 149 -7.32 4.32 17.69
C TYR A 149 -7.16 3.26 18.79
N CYS A 150 -7.40 1.99 18.47
CA CYS A 150 -7.40 0.91 19.47
C CYS A 150 -6.21 -0.05 19.37
N GLY A 151 -5.34 0.14 18.37
CA GLY A 151 -4.16 -0.69 18.16
C GLY A 151 -4.43 -2.10 17.64
N ALA A 152 -5.70 -2.47 17.38
CA ALA A 152 -6.05 -3.80 16.90
C ALA A 152 -5.49 -4.08 15.49
N LEU A 153 -5.01 -5.31 15.27
CA LEU A 153 -4.57 -5.78 13.96
C LEU A 153 -5.79 -6.18 13.12
N ASN A 154 -5.88 -5.64 11.92
CA ASN A 154 -6.91 -5.94 10.94
C ASN A 154 -6.30 -6.72 9.79
N HIS A 155 -7.00 -7.76 9.34
CA HIS A 155 -6.66 -8.54 8.16
C HIS A 155 -7.63 -8.18 7.05
N LEU A 156 -7.08 -7.83 5.90
CA LEU A 156 -7.85 -7.40 4.74
C LEU A 156 -7.50 -8.29 3.56
N ASP A 157 -8.53 -8.73 2.85
CA ASP A 157 -8.39 -9.46 1.60
C ASP A 157 -8.01 -8.54 0.43
N GLU A 158 -8.16 -7.22 0.61
CA GLU A 158 -7.85 -6.17 -0.37
C GLU A 158 -7.33 -4.92 0.36
N PHE A 159 -6.67 -4.01 -0.35
CA PHE A 159 -6.25 -2.74 0.26
C PHE A 159 -7.47 -1.96 0.76
N PRO A 160 -7.38 -1.31 1.92
CA PRO A 160 -8.56 -0.70 2.55
C PRO A 160 -9.11 0.42 1.68
N GLU A 161 -10.38 0.31 1.31
CA GLU A 161 -11.18 1.45 0.91
C GLU A 161 -11.50 2.30 2.15
N PRO A 162 -11.71 3.63 2.01
CA PRO A 162 -12.21 4.46 3.10
C PRO A 162 -13.52 3.84 3.66
N ASP A 163 -13.70 3.93 4.98
CA ASP A 163 -14.87 3.43 5.75
C ASP A 163 -14.93 1.95 6.14
N ARG A 164 -13.83 1.20 6.11
CA ARG A 164 -13.79 -0.17 6.68
C ARG A 164 -13.91 -0.15 8.21
N ASP A 165 -14.76 -1.01 8.78
CA ASP A 165 -14.85 -1.17 10.23
C ASP A 165 -13.61 -1.88 10.82
N CYS A 166 -13.13 -1.39 11.97
CA CYS A 166 -12.11 -2.08 12.74
C CYS A 166 -12.64 -3.42 13.29
N ALA A 167 -11.81 -4.46 13.26
CA ALA A 167 -12.14 -5.80 13.76
C ALA A 167 -12.47 -5.84 15.25
N ALA A 168 -11.96 -4.90 16.05
CA ALA A 168 -12.33 -4.74 17.47
C ALA A 168 -13.68 -4.01 17.65
N GLY A 169 -14.25 -3.44 16.59
CA GLY A 169 -15.49 -2.67 16.60
C GLY A 169 -15.32 -1.22 17.05
N GLY A 170 -16.34 -0.40 16.77
CA GLY A 170 -16.49 0.95 17.32
C GLY A 170 -15.68 2.08 16.65
N HIS A 171 -14.81 1.76 15.68
CA HIS A 171 -13.99 2.74 14.95
C HIS A 171 -13.91 2.38 13.47
N ARG A 172 -13.82 3.39 12.60
CA ARG A 172 -13.51 3.21 11.18
C ARG A 172 -12.01 3.28 10.94
N LEU A 173 -11.53 2.42 10.07
CA LEU A 173 -10.23 2.52 9.43
C LEU A 173 -10.36 3.60 8.34
N GLU A 174 -10.32 4.85 8.76
CA GLU A 174 -10.14 5.99 7.88
C GLU A 174 -8.65 6.26 7.81
N PRO A 175 -8.01 5.91 6.69
CA PRO A 175 -6.62 6.29 6.53
C PRO A 175 -6.51 7.81 6.30
N ASP A 176 -5.67 8.48 7.11
CA ASP A 176 -5.40 9.91 6.99
C ASP A 176 -4.24 10.14 6.00
N TRP A 177 -4.57 10.13 4.70
CA TRP A 177 -3.62 10.27 3.57
C TRP A 177 -3.26 11.73 3.23
N ARG A 178 -3.27 12.64 4.20
CA ARG A 178 -3.12 14.10 3.93
C ARG A 178 -1.70 14.55 3.61
#